data_AF-A0A0M9E5C9-F1
#
_entry.id   AF-A0A0M9E5C9-F1
#
_cell.length_a   1.000
_cell.length_b   1.000
_cell.length_c   1.000
_cell.angle_alpha   90.00
_cell.angle_beta   90.00
_cell.angle_gamma   90.00
#
_symmetry.space_group_name_H-M   'P 1'
#
loop_
_entity.id
_entity.type
_entity.pdbx_description
1 polymer ?
#
loop_
_entity_poly.entity_id
_entity_poly.type
_entity_poly.pdbx_seq_one_letter_code
_entity_poly.pdbx_strand_id
1 'polypeptide(L)'
;MKIKRLDIENFRGIRKMQIDFHHQLNVFAGINGIGKTTILNALGKTIDIARLNHITGIEQQNLESQTIIYNNDIRIEAQPKQAKIKLDFLFRNKNVSTTVSSNPKEMYSDLFKHFPGSAFWLPCRTFLENRSTIAGTYYLNEKTKNLISGIDQTTAYIVDNTTNYGRSFAWISEREAFENSRLRKFIDSGKDFGKDHFKKDKILQNVKKAIT
;
A
#
# COMPACT_ATOMS: atom_id res chain seq x y z
N MET A 1 -5.08 -11.88 -17.89
CA MET A 1 -5.83 -10.66 -17.55
C MET A 1 -5.04 -9.46 -18.07
N LYS A 2 -5.69 -8.38 -18.51
CA LYS A 2 -5.01 -7.15 -18.95
C LYS A 2 -5.69 -5.92 -18.35
N ILE A 3 -4.99 -5.19 -17.50
CA ILE A 3 -5.49 -3.93 -16.92
C ILE A 3 -5.61 -2.89 -18.04
N LYS A 4 -6.71 -2.13 -18.06
CA LYS A 4 -6.94 -1.06 -19.03
C LYS A 4 -6.89 0.31 -18.38
N ARG A 5 -7.67 0.52 -17.32
CA ARG A 5 -7.82 1.83 -16.70
C ARG A 5 -8.00 1.69 -15.19
N LEU A 6 -7.36 2.57 -14.44
CA LEU A 6 -7.53 2.74 -12.99
C LEU A 6 -7.89 4.19 -12.70
N ASP A 7 -9.04 4.39 -12.05
CA ASP A 7 -9.44 5.68 -11.51
C ASP A 7 -9.37 5.62 -9.98
N ILE A 8 -8.71 6.60 -9.37
CA ILE A 8 -8.53 6.70 -7.91
C ILE A 8 -9.02 8.08 -7.46
N GLU A 9 -9.92 8.10 -6.48
CA GLU A 9 -10.41 9.32 -5.84
C GLU A 9 -10.28 9.20 -4.32
N ASN A 10 -9.65 10.21 -3.71
CA ASN A 10 -9.45 10.37 -2.28
C ASN A 10 -8.84 9.17 -1.54
N PHE A 11 -8.02 8.36 -2.22
CA PHE A 11 -7.35 7.21 -1.61
C PHE A 11 -5.89 7.55 -1.24
N ARG A 12 -5.63 7.57 0.06
CA ARG A 12 -4.36 7.92 0.70
C ARG A 12 -3.86 9.29 0.23
N GLY A 13 -2.65 9.36 -0.33
CA GLY A 13 -2.08 10.60 -0.85
C GLY A 13 -2.69 11.07 -2.17
N ILE A 14 -3.53 10.26 -2.82
CA ILE A 14 -4.07 10.56 -4.16
C ILE A 14 -5.43 11.24 -4.02
N ARG A 15 -5.51 12.52 -4.43
CA ARG A 15 -6.77 13.28 -4.48
C ARG A 15 -7.66 12.78 -5.62
N LYS A 16 -7.11 12.80 -6.84
CA LYS A 16 -7.72 12.29 -8.05
C LYS A 16 -6.61 11.83 -9.00
N MET A 17 -6.76 10.66 -9.58
CA MET A 17 -5.80 10.12 -10.55
C MET A 17 -6.54 9.19 -11.51
N GLN A 18 -6.25 9.34 -12.80
CA GLN A 18 -6.67 8.43 -13.86
C GLN A 18 -5.40 7.89 -14.53
N ILE A 19 -5.31 6.58 -14.68
CA ILE A 19 -4.21 5.90 -15.36
C ILE A 19 -4.78 5.02 -16.45
N ASP A 20 -4.46 5.33 -17.70
CA ASP A 20 -4.70 4.44 -18.84
C ASP A 20 -3.44 3.59 -19.04
N PHE A 21 -3.56 2.28 -18.84
CA PHE A 21 -2.45 1.34 -18.85
C PHE A 21 -2.08 0.97 -20.29
N HIS A 22 -0.79 1.05 -20.58
CA HIS A 22 -0.24 0.48 -21.79
C HIS A 22 -0.34 -1.04 -21.76
N HIS A 23 -0.49 -1.64 -22.94
CA HIS A 23 -0.78 -3.07 -23.08
C HIS A 23 0.41 -3.99 -22.83
N GLN A 24 1.64 -3.47 -22.90
CA GLN A 24 2.87 -4.24 -22.75
C GLN A 24 3.52 -4.00 -21.38
N LEU A 25 3.98 -2.77 -21.13
CA LEU A 25 4.74 -2.40 -19.95
C LEU A 25 4.26 -1.06 -19.39
N ASN A 26 4.13 -0.97 -18.07
CA ASN A 26 3.83 0.24 -17.34
C ASN A 26 4.88 0.40 -16.24
N VAL A 27 5.56 1.55 -16.21
CA VAL A 27 6.63 1.84 -15.23
C VAL A 27 6.18 2.97 -14.32
N PHE A 28 6.09 2.68 -13.01
CA PHE A 28 5.83 3.69 -11.99
C PHE A 28 7.14 4.06 -11.30
N ALA A 29 7.76 5.18 -11.70
CA ALA A 29 8.99 5.69 -11.12
C ALA A 29 8.75 7.00 -10.36
N GLY A 30 9.56 7.28 -9.35
CA GLY A 30 9.47 8.51 -8.56
C GLY A 30 10.04 8.35 -7.15
N ILE A 31 10.11 9.44 -6.39
CA ILE A 31 10.63 9.42 -5.02
C ILE A 31 9.77 8.58 -4.07
N ASN A 32 10.33 8.17 -2.94
CA ASN A 32 9.58 7.43 -1.93
C ASN A 32 8.43 8.29 -1.36
N GLY A 33 7.32 7.63 -1.04
CA GLY A 33 6.14 8.31 -0.52
C GLY A 33 5.27 9.05 -1.55
N ILE A 34 5.66 9.13 -2.83
CA ILE A 34 4.89 9.85 -3.88
C ILE A 34 3.57 9.17 -4.25
N GLY A 35 3.39 7.88 -3.91
CA GLY A 35 2.14 7.15 -4.17
C GLY A 35 2.28 5.90 -5.05
N LYS A 36 3.49 5.50 -5.45
CA LYS A 36 3.74 4.25 -6.22
C LYS A 36 3.05 3.04 -5.59
N THR A 37 3.34 2.76 -4.31
CA THR A 37 2.72 1.67 -3.56
C THR A 37 1.20 1.87 -3.36
N THR A 38 0.72 3.11 -3.34
CA THR A 38 -0.73 3.41 -3.28
C THR A 38 -1.43 2.94 -4.55
N ILE A 39 -0.87 3.19 -5.74
CA ILE A 39 -1.40 2.72 -7.02
C ILE A 39 -1.48 1.19 -7.02
N LEU A 40 -0.39 0.53 -6.59
CA LEU A 40 -0.34 -0.92 -6.47
C LEU A 40 -1.39 -1.45 -5.47
N ASN A 41 -1.56 -0.79 -4.33
CA ASN A 41 -2.61 -1.10 -3.35
C ASN A 41 -4.03 -0.85 -3.88
N ALA A 42 -4.23 0.14 -4.75
CA ALA A 42 -5.52 0.37 -5.39
C ALA A 42 -5.86 -0.76 -6.38
N LEU A 43 -4.88 -1.15 -7.21
CA LEU A 43 -5.04 -2.23 -8.20
C LEU A 43 -5.49 -3.53 -7.57
N GLY A 44 -4.78 -4.04 -6.57
CA GLY A 44 -5.18 -5.35 -6.07
C GLY A 44 -6.45 -5.32 -5.22
N LYS A 45 -6.85 -4.19 -4.60
CA LYS A 45 -8.14 -4.11 -3.87
C LYS A 45 -9.28 -4.28 -4.87
N THR A 46 -9.13 -3.67 -6.05
CA THR A 46 -10.08 -3.77 -7.16
C THR A 46 -10.01 -5.12 -7.90
N ILE A 47 -8.87 -5.81 -7.90
CA ILE A 47 -8.79 -7.20 -8.37
C ILE A 47 -9.47 -8.15 -7.36
N ASP A 48 -9.23 -7.97 -6.06
CA ASP A 48 -9.79 -8.81 -5.00
C ASP A 48 -11.32 -8.73 -5.00
N ILE A 49 -11.89 -7.52 -5.12
CA ILE A 49 -13.35 -7.33 -5.16
C ILE A 49 -14.00 -7.90 -6.43
N ALA A 50 -13.22 -8.28 -7.46
CA ALA A 50 -13.78 -8.81 -8.71
C ALA A 50 -14.66 -10.05 -8.47
N ARG A 51 -14.36 -10.85 -7.45
CA ARG A 51 -15.15 -12.04 -7.11
C ARG A 51 -16.35 -11.77 -6.20
N LEU A 52 -16.68 -10.52 -5.86
CA LEU A 52 -17.72 -10.16 -4.88
C LEU A 52 -19.03 -10.94 -5.06
N ASN A 53 -19.51 -11.07 -6.29
CA ASN A 53 -20.79 -11.72 -6.61
C ASN A 53 -20.66 -13.23 -6.90
N HIS A 54 -19.46 -13.80 -6.81
CA HIS A 54 -19.21 -15.25 -6.96
C HIS A 54 -19.12 -15.99 -5.64
N ILE A 55 -19.07 -15.25 -4.53
CA ILE A 55 -19.00 -15.79 -3.18
C ILE A 55 -20.21 -15.27 -2.39
N THR A 56 -20.64 -16.00 -1.37
CA THR A 56 -21.85 -15.68 -0.61
C THR A 56 -21.63 -15.85 0.89
N GLY A 57 -22.46 -15.20 1.69
CA GLY A 57 -22.44 -15.36 3.15
C GLY A 57 -21.16 -14.81 3.79
N ILE A 58 -20.54 -15.60 4.67
CA ILE A 58 -19.37 -15.18 5.46
C ILE A 58 -18.17 -14.83 4.55
N GLU A 59 -17.96 -15.58 3.48
CA GLU A 59 -16.85 -15.30 2.55
C GLU A 59 -16.98 -13.93 1.87
N GLN A 60 -18.22 -13.56 1.50
CA GLN A 60 -18.52 -12.26 0.92
C GLN A 60 -18.23 -11.13 1.92
N GLN A 61 -18.72 -11.26 3.16
CA GLN A 61 -18.49 -10.27 4.22
C GLN A 61 -16.99 -10.10 4.53
N ASN A 62 -16.24 -11.21 4.52
CA ASN A 62 -14.79 -11.20 4.70
C ASN A 62 -14.08 -10.47 3.55
N LEU A 63 -14.51 -10.69 2.30
CA LEU A 63 -13.94 -9.97 1.15
C LEU A 63 -14.25 -8.47 1.21
N GLU A 64 -15.50 -8.10 1.48
CA GLU A 64 -15.92 -6.70 1.59
C GLU A 64 -15.12 -5.98 2.69
N SER A 65 -14.98 -6.58 3.87
CA SER A 65 -14.21 -6.01 4.97
C SER A 65 -12.71 -5.88 4.65
N GLN A 66 -12.09 -6.83 3.95
CA GLN A 66 -10.68 -6.73 3.55
C GLN A 66 -10.43 -5.66 2.47
N THR A 67 -11.41 -5.47 1.59
CA THR A 67 -11.27 -4.58 0.43
C THR A 67 -11.72 -3.15 0.70
N ILE A 68 -12.63 -2.92 1.66
CA ILE A 68 -13.14 -1.59 2.00
C ILE A 68 -12.03 -0.55 2.21
N ILE A 69 -12.33 0.68 1.82
CA ILE A 69 -11.48 1.84 2.09
C ILE A 69 -11.90 2.40 3.44
N TYR A 70 -11.05 2.21 4.45
CA TYR A 70 -11.30 2.74 5.78
C TYR A 70 -11.04 4.24 5.84
N ASN A 71 -11.66 4.92 6.80
CA ASN A 71 -11.48 6.36 7.03
C ASN A 71 -10.01 6.79 7.17
N ASN A 72 -9.14 5.91 7.68
CA ASN A 72 -7.69 6.17 7.81
C ASN A 72 -6.96 6.20 6.47
N ASP A 73 -7.52 5.57 5.43
CA ASP A 73 -7.03 5.65 4.06
C ASP A 73 -7.59 6.87 3.30
N ILE A 74 -8.49 7.68 3.89
CA ILE A 74 -9.07 8.86 3.25
C ILE A 74 -8.35 10.12 3.72
N ARG A 75 -8.11 11.09 2.82
CA ARG A 75 -7.53 12.38 3.20
C ARG A 75 -8.42 13.07 4.24
N ILE A 76 -7.79 13.66 5.26
CA ILE A 76 -8.49 14.40 6.34
C ILE A 76 -9.36 15.52 5.76
N GLU A 77 -8.88 16.18 4.71
CA GLU A 77 -9.54 17.30 4.04
C GLU A 77 -10.52 16.88 2.93
N ALA A 78 -10.72 15.58 2.69
CA ALA A 78 -11.63 15.13 1.64
C ALA A 78 -13.08 15.52 1.99
N GLN A 79 -13.74 16.23 1.07
CA GLN A 79 -15.15 16.60 1.13
C GLN A 79 -15.84 16.17 -0.19
N PRO A 80 -16.79 15.23 -0.16
CA PRO A 80 -17.18 14.40 0.99
C PRO A 80 -16.04 13.49 1.45
N LYS A 81 -16.08 13.03 2.71
CA LYS A 81 -15.11 12.09 3.28
C LYS A 81 -15.35 10.67 2.76
N GLN A 82 -15.24 10.53 1.45
CA GLN A 82 -15.47 9.32 0.69
C GLN A 82 -14.30 9.10 -0.27
N ALA A 83 -14.00 7.82 -0.50
CA ALA A 83 -12.96 7.40 -1.41
C ALA A 83 -13.48 6.28 -2.31
N LYS A 84 -13.00 6.29 -3.55
CA LYS A 84 -13.44 5.37 -4.58
C LYS A 84 -12.28 4.97 -5.48
N ILE A 85 -12.22 3.70 -5.83
CA ILE A 85 -11.25 3.15 -6.76
C ILE A 85 -12.01 2.32 -7.77
N LYS A 86 -11.87 2.64 -9.05
CA LYS A 86 -12.48 1.91 -10.15
C LYS A 86 -11.40 1.30 -11.03
N LEU A 87 -11.57 0.03 -11.41
CA LEU A 87 -10.67 -0.68 -12.31
C LEU A 87 -11.45 -1.26 -13.47
N ASP A 88 -10.98 -0.98 -14.68
CA ASP A 88 -11.44 -1.65 -15.89
C ASP A 88 -10.32 -2.55 -16.44
N PHE A 89 -10.64 -3.81 -16.73
CA PHE A 89 -9.68 -4.79 -17.24
C PHE A 89 -10.31 -5.78 -18.24
N LEU A 90 -9.48 -6.36 -19.10
CA LEU A 90 -9.86 -7.46 -19.98
C LEU A 90 -9.59 -8.80 -19.30
N PHE A 91 -10.61 -9.64 -19.21
CA PHE A 91 -10.51 -11.01 -18.72
C PHE A 91 -11.26 -11.95 -19.65
N ARG A 92 -10.56 -12.96 -20.20
CA ARG A 92 -11.12 -13.92 -21.18
C ARG A 92 -11.96 -13.24 -22.27
N ASN A 93 -11.41 -12.19 -22.88
CA ASN A 93 -12.04 -11.37 -23.94
C ASN A 93 -13.32 -10.62 -23.54
N LYS A 94 -13.61 -10.48 -22.24
CA LYS A 94 -14.67 -9.64 -21.70
C LYS A 94 -14.08 -8.45 -20.95
N ASN A 95 -14.69 -7.28 -21.13
CA ASN A 95 -14.36 -6.12 -20.32
C ASN A 95 -15.06 -6.26 -18.98
N VAL A 96 -14.30 -6.22 -17.91
CA VAL A 96 -14.77 -6.32 -16.53
C VAL A 96 -14.47 -5.00 -15.83
N SER A 97 -15.44 -4.50 -15.08
CA SER A 97 -15.36 -3.29 -14.28
C SER A 97 -15.60 -3.63 -12.81
N THR A 98 -14.69 -3.17 -11.95
CA THR A 98 -14.80 -3.33 -10.50
C THR A 98 -14.67 -1.99 -9.80
N THR A 99 -15.30 -1.88 -8.65
CA THR A 99 -15.27 -0.68 -7.80
C THR A 99 -15.13 -1.07 -6.35
N VAL A 100 -14.15 -0.45 -5.68
CA VAL A 100 -14.02 -0.45 -4.23
C VAL A 100 -14.31 0.96 -3.74
N SER A 101 -15.11 1.07 -2.68
CA SER A 101 -15.49 2.35 -2.09
C SER A 101 -15.34 2.30 -0.56
N SER A 102 -15.26 3.47 0.06
CA SER A 102 -15.46 3.62 1.51
C SER A 102 -16.92 3.41 1.92
N ASN A 103 -17.86 3.48 0.96
CA ASN A 103 -19.26 3.12 1.15
C ASN A 103 -19.49 1.69 0.61
N PRO A 104 -19.80 0.69 1.45
CA PRO A 104 -20.02 -0.69 1.01
C PRO A 104 -21.07 -0.83 -0.09
N LYS A 105 -22.11 0.02 -0.07
CA LYS A 105 -23.19 0.01 -1.08
C LYS A 105 -22.75 0.40 -2.48
N GLU A 106 -21.57 1.00 -2.61
CA GLU A 106 -20.97 1.40 -3.88
C GLU A 106 -19.90 0.42 -4.38
N MET A 107 -19.61 -0.63 -3.60
CA MET A 107 -18.75 -1.72 -4.08
C MET A 107 -19.45 -2.49 -5.18
N TYR A 108 -18.69 -2.85 -6.20
CA TYR A 108 -19.26 -3.44 -7.40
C TYR A 108 -18.27 -4.33 -8.15
N SER A 109 -18.80 -5.37 -8.78
CA SER A 109 -18.12 -6.16 -9.80
C SER A 109 -19.14 -6.68 -10.82
N ASP A 110 -18.88 -6.46 -12.11
CA ASP A 110 -19.65 -7.07 -13.20
C ASP A 110 -19.13 -8.44 -13.64
N LEU A 111 -18.07 -8.98 -13.01
CA LEU A 111 -17.46 -10.25 -13.41
C LEU A 111 -18.50 -11.38 -13.51
N PHE A 112 -19.42 -11.44 -12.54
CA PHE A 112 -20.49 -12.45 -12.49
C PHE A 112 -21.44 -12.37 -13.68
N LYS A 113 -21.70 -11.16 -14.22
CA LYS A 113 -22.56 -10.98 -15.40
C LYS A 113 -21.94 -11.62 -16.64
N HIS A 114 -20.62 -11.61 -16.72
CA HIS A 114 -19.89 -12.17 -17.87
C HIS A 114 -19.68 -13.68 -17.75
N PHE A 115 -19.71 -14.21 -16.53
CA PHE A 115 -19.39 -15.61 -16.27
C PHE A 115 -20.25 -16.23 -15.16
N PRO A 116 -21.56 -16.40 -15.36
CA PRO A 116 -22.41 -17.01 -14.33
C PRO A 116 -22.02 -18.47 -14.06
N GLY A 117 -22.11 -18.90 -12.80
CA GLY A 117 -22.02 -20.32 -12.42
C GLY A 117 -20.62 -20.97 -12.48
N SER A 118 -19.57 -20.22 -12.82
CA SER A 118 -18.20 -20.75 -12.72
C SER A 118 -17.60 -20.40 -11.37
N ALA A 119 -16.98 -21.38 -10.72
CA ALA A 119 -16.11 -21.12 -9.57
C ALA A 119 -14.87 -20.37 -10.09
N PHE A 120 -14.79 -19.06 -9.79
CA PHE A 120 -13.65 -18.23 -10.20
C PHE A 120 -12.66 -18.06 -9.07
N TRP A 121 -11.41 -18.39 -9.36
CA TRP A 121 -10.27 -17.93 -8.58
C TRP A 121 -9.67 -16.68 -9.25
N LEU A 122 -10.00 -15.50 -8.71
CA LEU A 122 -9.18 -14.30 -8.83
C LEU A 122 -8.90 -13.84 -7.39
N PRO A 123 -7.75 -14.27 -6.84
CA PRO A 123 -6.64 -13.32 -6.72
C PRO A 123 -5.25 -13.95 -6.90
N CYS A 124 -4.29 -13.13 -7.32
CA CYS A 124 -2.93 -13.21 -6.79
C CYS A 124 -2.32 -11.81 -6.76
N ARG A 125 -1.85 -11.41 -5.58
CA ARG A 125 -1.00 -10.24 -5.34
C ARG A 125 0.32 -10.72 -4.74
N THR A 126 1.44 -10.31 -5.31
CA THR A 126 2.70 -10.25 -4.57
C THR A 126 3.48 -9.03 -5.00
N PHE A 127 3.88 -8.22 -4.01
CA PHE A 127 4.76 -7.07 -4.18
C PHE A 127 6.01 -7.33 -3.33
N LEU A 128 7.07 -7.86 -3.95
CA LEU A 128 8.39 -8.04 -3.36
C LEU A 128 9.39 -7.15 -4.12
N GLU A 129 9.93 -6.11 -3.49
CA GLU A 129 11.38 -5.89 -3.57
C GLU A 129 11.98 -6.95 -2.62
N ASN A 130 13.22 -7.40 -2.74
CA ASN A 130 13.78 -8.09 -1.57
C ASN A 130 14.02 -7.05 -0.44
N ARG A 131 12.99 -6.79 0.38
CA ARG A 131 13.07 -6.39 1.80
C ARG A 131 12.33 -7.38 2.70
N SER A 132 11.77 -8.45 2.15
CA SER A 132 11.78 -9.70 2.89
C SER A 132 13.23 -9.94 3.24
N THR A 133 13.53 -9.90 4.52
CA THR A 133 14.52 -10.79 5.09
C THR A 133 14.35 -12.13 4.36
N ILE A 134 15.21 -12.43 3.38
CA ILE A 134 15.80 -13.76 3.40
C ILE A 134 16.17 -13.91 4.88
N ALA A 135 15.75 -14.99 5.51
CA ALA A 135 16.50 -15.50 6.65
C ALA A 135 17.91 -15.84 6.11
N GLY A 136 18.62 -14.80 5.72
CA GLY A 136 19.97 -14.72 5.25
C GLY A 136 20.55 -13.90 6.36
N THR A 137 21.45 -14.53 7.08
CA THR A 137 22.14 -14.03 8.26
C THR A 137 22.88 -12.74 7.90
N TYR A 138 22.17 -11.62 7.88
CA TYR A 138 22.79 -10.30 7.87
C TYR A 138 23.03 -9.93 9.32
N TYR A 139 24.25 -10.18 9.77
CA TYR A 139 24.69 -9.77 11.09
C TYR A 139 24.77 -8.24 11.11
N LEU A 140 23.82 -7.61 11.78
CA LEU A 140 23.96 -6.20 12.16
C LEU A 140 25.25 -6.07 12.97
N ASN A 141 26.10 -5.12 12.60
CA ASN A 141 27.28 -4.79 13.39
C ASN A 141 26.86 -4.34 14.81
N GLU A 142 27.74 -4.55 15.78
CA GLU A 142 27.49 -4.21 17.19
C GLU A 142 27.08 -2.74 17.39
N LYS A 143 27.60 -1.85 16.54
CA LYS A 143 27.22 -0.44 16.53
C LYS A 143 25.72 -0.23 16.26
N THR A 144 25.15 -0.95 15.30
CA THR A 144 23.74 -0.84 14.95
C THR A 144 22.85 -1.51 15.99
N LYS A 145 23.28 -2.66 16.52
CA LYS A 145 22.55 -3.33 17.63
C LYS A 145 22.41 -2.42 18.83
N ASN A 146 23.51 -1.82 19.29
CA ASN A 146 23.53 -0.91 20.44
C ASN A 146 22.68 0.35 20.21
N LEU A 147 22.63 0.84 18.97
CA LEU A 147 21.79 1.99 18.63
C LEU A 147 20.30 1.66 18.71
N ILE A 148 19.91 0.44 18.33
CA ILE A 148 18.51 0.00 18.32
C ILE A 148 18.05 -0.44 19.71
N SER A 149 18.88 -1.21 20.43
CA SER A 149 18.58 -1.69 21.79
C SER A 149 18.51 -0.56 22.82
N GLY A 150 19.26 0.53 22.61
CA GLY A 150 19.25 1.71 23.48
C GLY A 150 18.02 2.61 23.36
N ILE A 151 17.11 2.36 22.41
CA ILE A 151 15.93 3.22 22.17
C ILE A 151 14.71 2.77 22.98
N ASP A 152 14.58 1.46 23.25
CA ASP A 152 13.43 0.87 23.94
C ASP A 152 13.70 -0.59 24.34
N GLN A 153 13.37 -0.98 25.58
CA GLN A 153 13.60 -2.33 26.11
C GLN A 153 12.80 -3.41 25.36
N THR A 154 11.60 -3.09 24.86
CA THR A 154 10.84 -3.98 23.96
C THR A 154 11.51 -4.15 22.60
N THR A 155 12.30 -3.16 22.17
CA THR A 155 13.04 -3.20 20.90
C THR A 155 14.38 -3.94 21.04
N ALA A 156 14.98 -4.01 22.24
CA ALA A 156 16.14 -4.87 22.50
C ALA A 156 15.81 -6.37 22.30
N TYR A 157 14.62 -6.81 22.74
CA TYR A 157 14.14 -8.18 22.53
C TYR A 157 13.91 -8.53 21.05
N ILE A 158 13.70 -7.52 20.20
CA ILE A 158 13.49 -7.66 18.75
C ILE A 158 14.80 -7.98 18.02
N VAL A 159 15.94 -7.51 18.54
CA VAL A 159 17.26 -7.62 17.89
C VAL A 159 18.00 -8.92 18.26
N ASP A 160 17.69 -9.50 19.41
CA ASP A 160 18.49 -10.58 20.02
C ASP A 160 18.17 -12.00 19.48
N ASN A 161 16.97 -12.20 18.92
CA ASN A 161 16.58 -13.49 18.34
C ASN A 161 16.96 -13.58 16.85
N THR A 162 17.83 -14.53 16.52
CA THR A 162 18.35 -14.88 15.18
C THR A 162 17.29 -15.23 14.13
N THR A 163 16.01 -15.16 14.47
CA THR A 163 14.85 -15.48 13.63
C THR A 163 13.90 -14.30 13.39
N ASN A 164 14.10 -13.13 14.04
CA ASN A 164 13.12 -12.02 14.02
C ASN A 164 13.62 -10.71 13.36
N TYR A 165 14.60 -10.80 12.45
CA TYR A 165 15.14 -9.64 11.70
C TYR A 165 14.08 -8.86 10.90
N GLY A 166 12.94 -9.47 10.57
CA GLY A 166 11.81 -8.81 9.90
C GLY A 166 11.25 -7.62 10.70
N ARG A 167 11.37 -7.66 12.04
CA ARG A 167 10.86 -6.60 12.92
C ARG A 167 11.77 -5.37 12.96
N SER A 168 13.08 -5.50 12.81
CA SER A 168 14.01 -4.36 12.70
C SER A 168 13.78 -3.60 11.38
N PHE A 169 13.56 -4.32 10.27
CA PHE A 169 13.18 -3.70 9.00
C PHE A 169 11.76 -3.11 9.04
N ALA A 170 10.82 -3.75 9.74
CA ALA A 170 9.50 -3.17 10.00
C ALA A 170 9.63 -1.86 10.77
N TRP A 171 10.46 -1.79 11.81
CA TRP A 171 10.73 -0.57 12.57
C TRP A 171 11.31 0.55 11.70
N ILE A 172 12.31 0.25 10.85
CA ILE A 172 12.86 1.24 9.90
C ILE A 172 11.74 1.74 8.97
N SER A 173 10.92 0.82 8.45
CA SER A 173 9.84 1.15 7.50
C SER A 173 8.73 1.99 8.15
N GLU A 174 8.35 1.69 9.39
CA GLU A 174 7.39 2.48 10.17
C GLU A 174 7.92 3.89 10.44
N ARG A 175 9.19 4.01 10.81
CA ARG A 175 9.86 5.31 11.01
C ARG A 175 9.96 6.11 9.73
N GLU A 176 10.26 5.46 8.60
CA GLU A 176 10.21 6.08 7.27
C GLU A 176 8.79 6.57 6.93
N ALA A 177 7.76 5.77 7.21
CA ALA A 177 6.37 6.16 6.98
C ALA A 177 5.96 7.38 7.84
N PHE A 178 6.39 7.42 9.10
CA PHE A 178 6.16 8.55 9.99
C PHE A 178 6.88 9.83 9.53
N GLU A 179 8.15 9.74 9.15
CA GLU A 179 8.92 10.85 8.58
C GLU A 179 8.26 11.39 7.30
N ASN A 180 7.82 10.49 6.41
CA ASN A 180 7.11 10.84 5.19
C ASN A 180 5.76 11.53 5.46
N SER A 181 5.01 11.06 6.47
CA SER A 181 3.76 11.70 6.89
C SER A 181 3.99 13.15 7.38
N ARG A 182 5.05 13.36 8.15
CA ARG A 182 5.47 14.71 8.58
C ARG A 182 5.93 15.58 7.41
N LEU A 183 6.64 15.00 6.46
CA LEU A 183 7.07 15.70 5.25
C LEU A 183 5.87 16.17 4.41
N ARG A 184 4.83 15.36 4.30
CA ARG A 184 3.59 15.77 3.62
C ARG A 184 2.93 16.98 4.30
N LYS A 185 2.77 16.94 5.62
CA LYS A 185 2.24 18.09 6.38
C LYS A 185 3.09 19.35 6.21
N PHE A 186 4.40 19.18 6.11
CA PHE A 186 5.34 20.27 5.86
C PHE A 186 5.10 20.89 4.47
N ILE A 187 5.00 20.08 3.42
CA ILE A 187 4.74 20.55 2.05
C ILE A 187 3.33 21.17 1.94
N ASP A 188 2.31 20.52 2.52
CA ASP A 188 0.93 21.01 2.52
C ASP A 188 0.79 22.36 3.25
N SER A 189 1.73 22.71 4.15
CA SER A 189 1.81 24.04 4.78
C SER A 189 2.41 25.14 3.89
N GLY A 190 2.69 24.84 2.62
CA GLY A 190 3.26 25.77 1.64
C GLY A 190 4.79 25.85 1.65
N LYS A 191 5.47 24.93 2.36
CA LYS A 191 6.94 24.90 2.47
C LYS A 191 7.57 24.02 1.40
N ASP A 192 8.71 24.43 0.86
CA ASP A 192 9.43 23.73 -0.21
C ASP A 192 10.53 22.82 0.38
N PHE A 193 10.38 21.51 0.18
CA PHE A 193 11.34 20.54 0.70
C PHE A 193 12.67 20.62 -0.06
N GLY A 194 13.73 21.02 0.64
CA GLY A 194 15.06 21.25 0.06
C GLY A 194 15.47 22.72 0.08
N LYS A 195 14.52 23.65 0.17
CA LYS A 195 14.77 25.06 0.49
C LYS A 195 14.45 25.38 1.94
N ASP A 196 13.30 24.92 2.41
CA ASP A 196 12.85 25.11 3.78
C ASP A 196 13.35 23.97 4.69
N HIS A 197 13.69 24.32 5.94
CA HIS A 197 14.27 23.36 6.88
C HIS A 197 13.25 22.32 7.35
N PHE A 198 13.41 21.07 6.89
CA PHE A 198 12.67 19.92 7.38
C PHE A 198 13.54 19.05 8.30
N LYS A 199 13.15 18.94 9.57
CA LYS A 199 13.85 18.13 10.57
C LYS A 199 13.56 16.64 10.36
N LYS A 200 14.50 15.92 9.74
CA LYS A 200 14.47 14.45 9.62
C LYS A 200 14.52 13.77 11.00
N ASP A 201 13.98 12.55 11.10
CA ASP A 201 14.09 11.71 12.29
C ASP A 201 15.56 11.33 12.50
N LYS A 202 16.18 11.98 13.49
CA LYS A 202 17.61 11.84 13.80
C LYS A 202 18.00 10.38 14.05
N ILE A 203 17.13 9.61 14.68
CA ILE A 203 17.39 8.22 15.04
C ILE A 203 17.35 7.37 13.77
N LEU A 204 16.32 7.55 12.93
CA LEU A 204 16.23 6.88 11.63
C LEU A 204 17.46 7.18 10.74
N GLN A 205 17.89 8.45 10.69
CA GLN A 205 19.08 8.82 9.91
C GLN A 205 20.36 8.21 10.46
N ASN A 206 20.50 8.10 11.78
CA ASN A 206 21.65 7.45 12.42
C ASN A 206 21.67 5.94 12.13
N VAL A 207 20.53 5.27 12.19
CA VAL A 207 20.40 3.85 11.84
C VAL A 207 20.73 3.62 10.37
N LYS A 208 20.20 4.45 9.45
CA LYS A 208 20.53 4.38 8.02
C LYS A 208 22.04 4.52 7.77
N LYS A 209 22.69 5.50 8.41
CA LYS A 209 24.15 5.70 8.32
C LYS A 209 24.98 4.53 8.88
N ALA A 210 24.43 3.75 9.80
CA ALA A 210 25.14 2.63 10.40
C ALA A 210 25.05 1.33 9.56
N ILE A 211 24.05 1.27 8.68
CA ILE A 211 23.77 0.15 7.76
C ILE A 211 24.44 0.34 6.39
N THR A 212 24.79 1.59 6.03
CA THR A 212 25.51 1.94 4.78
C THR A 212 27.01 1.84 4.99
#